data_AF-A0A516TJB5-F1
#
_entry.id   AF-A0A516TJB5-F1
#
_cell.length_a   1.000
_cell.length_b   1.000
_cell.length_c   1.000
_cell.angle_alpha   90.00
_cell.angle_beta   90.00
_cell.angle_gamma   90.00
#
_symmetry.space_group_name_H-M   'P 1'
#
loop_
_entity.id
_entity.type
_entity.pdbx_description
1 polymer ?
#
loop_
_entity_poly.entity_id
_entity_poly.type
_entity_poly.pdbx_seq_one_letter_code
_entity_poly.pdbx_strand_id
1 'polypeptide(L)' 'MPNPFFITTAIDYVNGSPHLGHAYEKILADAIARYHRNKGDSVFFLRVSTNMVKKFSARLKKKN' A
#
# COMPACT_ATOMS: atom_id res chain seq x y z
N MET A 1 -2.64 -25.28 6.96
CA MET A 1 -1.88 -24.07 7.30
C MET A 1 -2.34 -22.95 6.38
N PRO A 2 -2.58 -21.71 6.86
CA PRO A 2 -2.98 -20.60 6.00
C PRO A 2 -1.85 -20.27 5.02
N ASN A 3 -2.16 -20.08 3.73
CA ASN A 3 -1.13 -19.70 2.76
C ASN A 3 -0.77 -18.23 2.96
N PRO A 4 0.51 -17.86 2.97
CA PRO A 4 0.90 -16.46 2.99
C PRO A 4 0.52 -15.79 1.65
N PHE A 5 -0.11 -14.63 1.73
CA PHE A 5 -0.48 -13.82 0.56
C PHE A 5 -0.04 -12.37 0.76
N PHE A 6 0.78 -11.86 -0.15
CA PHE A 6 1.34 -10.51 -0.08
C PHE A 6 0.90 -9.71 -1.30
N ILE A 7 0.30 -8.55 -1.07
CA ILE A 7 -0.15 -7.65 -2.13
C ILE A 7 0.28 -6.21 -1.83
N THR A 8 0.73 -5.51 -2.87
CA THR A 8 1.12 -4.10 -2.78
C THR A 8 0.45 -3.29 -3.88
N THR A 9 0.35 -1.97 -3.70
CA THR A 9 0.07 -1.05 -4.80
C THR A 9 1.34 -0.37 -5.28
N ALA A 10 1.26 0.26 -6.44
CA ALA A 10 2.24 1.23 -6.89
C ALA A 10 2.46 2.34 -5.85
N ILE A 11 3.65 2.94 -5.92
CA ILE A 11 4.01 4.07 -5.06
C ILE A 11 3.39 5.33 -5.63
N ASP A 12 2.49 5.96 -4.87
CA ASP A 12 1.80 7.17 -5.31
C ASP A 12 2.77 8.38 -5.35
N TYR A 13 2.94 8.99 -6.52
CA TYR A 13 3.62 10.27 -6.67
C TYR A 13 2.66 11.42 -6.32
N VAL A 14 2.80 11.98 -5.12
CA VAL A 14 1.95 13.04 -4.55
C VAL A 14 2.18 14.45 -5.15
N ASN A 15 2.66 14.53 -6.39
CA ASN A 15 2.94 15.80 -7.06
C ASN A 15 1.65 16.48 -7.58
N GLY A 16 0.54 15.77 -7.59
CA GLY A 16 -0.78 16.27 -7.96
C GLY A 16 -1.89 15.65 -7.12
N SER A 17 -3.11 16.16 -7.28
CA SER A 17 -4.28 15.64 -6.58
C SER A 17 -4.57 14.19 -6.96
N PRO A 18 -4.98 13.33 -6.01
CA PRO A 18 -5.43 11.98 -6.31
C PRO A 18 -6.57 12.00 -7.34
N HIS A 19 -6.50 11.11 -8.32
CA HIS A 19 -7.51 10.97 -9.36
C HIS A 19 -8.07 9.55 -9.41
N LEU A 20 -9.06 9.30 -10.28
CA LEU A 20 -9.80 8.03 -10.34
C LEU A 20 -8.88 6.81 -10.47
N GLY A 21 -7.85 6.87 -11.33
CA GLY A 21 -6.83 5.81 -11.41
C GLY A 21 -6.19 5.42 -10.07
N HIS A 22 -5.88 6.40 -9.20
CA HIS A 22 -5.33 6.13 -7.87
C HIS A 22 -6.33 5.38 -6.98
N ALA A 23 -7.62 5.73 -7.08
CA ALA A 23 -8.68 5.08 -6.31
C ALA A 23 -8.96 3.66 -6.83
N TYR A 24 -9.03 3.51 -8.16
CA TYR A 24 -9.26 2.24 -8.83
C TYR A 24 -8.25 1.18 -8.40
N GLU A 25 -6.96 1.51 -8.46
CA GLU A 25 -5.89 0.60 -8.06
C GLU A 25 -6.03 0.16 -6.59
N LYS A 26 -6.31 1.11 -5.69
CA LYS A 26 -6.41 0.84 -4.25
C LYS A 26 -7.64 -0.01 -3.92
N ILE A 27 -8.76 0.24 -4.59
CA ILE A 27 -10.00 -0.53 -4.43
C ILE A 27 -9.82 -1.96 -4.94
N LEU A 28 -9.18 -2.12 -6.10
CA LEU A 28 -8.90 -3.44 -6.68
C LEU A 28 -7.99 -4.27 -5.75
N ALA A 29 -6.90 -3.69 -5.27
CA ALA A 29 -5.99 -4.37 -4.34
C ALA A 29 -6.69 -4.72 -3.01
N ASP A 30 -7.56 -3.84 -2.49
CA ASP A 30 -8.36 -4.13 -1.29
C ASP A 30 -9.35 -5.28 -1.51
N ALA A 31 -10.02 -5.31 -2.67
CA ALA A 31 -10.95 -6.39 -3.03
C ALA A 31 -10.23 -7.74 -3.11
N ILE A 32 -9.06 -7.79 -3.74
CA ILE A 32 -8.23 -9.01 -3.82
C ILE A 32 -7.78 -9.43 -2.42
N ALA A 33 -7.29 -8.49 -1.58
CA ALA A 33 -6.88 -8.78 -0.21
C ALA A 33 -8.05 -9.36 0.63
N ARG A 34 -9.26 -8.82 0.49
CA ARG A 34 -10.47 -9.34 1.16
C ARG A 34 -10.84 -10.73 0.70
N TYR A 35 -10.77 -10.99 -0.60
CA TYR A 35 -11.01 -12.32 -1.16
C TYR A 35 -10.07 -13.36 -0.54
N HIS A 36 -8.77 -13.07 -0.48
CA HIS A 36 -7.79 -13.98 0.14
C HIS A 36 -8.01 -14.16 1.65
N ARG A 37 -8.38 -13.09 2.38
CA ARG A 37 -8.76 -13.22 3.80
C ARG A 37 -9.97 -14.15 3.97
N ASN A 38 -10.99 -14.02 3.12
CA ASN A 38 -12.17 -14.88 3.16
C ASN A 38 -11.86 -16.35 2.82
N LYS A 39 -10.83 -16.59 2.00
CA LYS A 39 -10.33 -17.94 1.69
C LYS A 39 -9.55 -18.58 2.86
N GLY A 40 -9.21 -17.80 3.90
CA GLY A 40 -8.41 -18.26 5.03
C GLY A 40 -6.89 -18.13 4.83
N ASP A 41 -6.46 -17.32 3.85
CA ASP A 41 -5.03 -17.02 3.65
C ASP A 41 -4.54 -15.98 4.68
N SER A 42 -3.25 -16.02 5.00
CA SER A 42 -2.58 -15.02 5.84
C SER A 42 -2.16 -13.83 4.97
N VAL A 43 -2.96 -12.76 5.00
CA VAL A 43 -2.83 -11.63 4.05
C VAL A 43 -2.08 -10.45 4.67
N PHE A 44 -1.03 -9.99 3.98
CA PHE A 44 -0.40 -8.69 4.22
C PHE A 44 -0.60 -7.75 3.03
N PHE A 45 -1.19 -6.58 3.29
CA PHE A 45 -1.48 -5.56 2.28
C PHE A 45 -0.68 -4.29 2.59
N LEU A 46 0.23 -3.91 1.69
CA LEU A 46 1.08 -2.73 1.82
C LEU A 46 0.72 -1.64 0.81
N ARG A 47 0.67 -0.39 1.27
CA ARG A 47 0.63 0.80 0.42
C ARG A 47 1.63 1.83 0.89
N VAL A 48 2.22 2.55 -0.05
CA VAL A 48 3.17 3.63 0.26
C VAL A 48 3.00 4.77 -0.73
N SER A 49 3.27 5.99 -0.27
CA SER A 49 3.30 7.19 -1.11
C SER A 49 4.65 7.88 -0.98
N THR A 50 5.04 8.68 -1.97
CA THR A 50 6.30 9.42 -1.94
C THR A 50 6.39 10.40 -0.77
N ASN A 51 5.25 10.92 -0.26
CA ASN A 51 5.22 11.74 0.96
C ASN A 51 5.68 10.96 2.20
N MET A 52 5.34 9.68 2.29
CA MET A 52 5.76 8.82 3.39
C MET A 52 7.27 8.57 3.35
N VAL A 53 7.82 8.34 2.14
CA VAL A 53 9.25 8.18 1.90
C VAL A 53 10.03 9.44 2.30
N LYS A 54 9.55 10.63 1.88
CA LYS A 54 10.16 11.92 2.25
C LYS A 54 10.16 12.15 3.76
N LYS A 55 9.03 11.89 4.44
CA LYS A 55 8.91 12.03 5.92
C LYS A 55 9.86 11.09 6.65
N PHE A 56 9.99 9.85 6.18
CA PHE A 56 10.91 8.89 6.78
C PHE A 56 12.37 9.33 6.63
N SER A 57 12.78 9.73 5.43
CA SER A 57 14.13 10.27 5.18
C SER A 57 14.43 11.50 6.04
N ALA A 58 13.48 12.44 6.16
CA ALA A 58 13.62 13.62 7.00
C ALA A 58 13.76 13.27 8.48
N ARG A 59 13.05 12.23 8.96
CA ARG A 59 13.12 11.78 10.36
C ARG A 59 14.45 11.08 10.67
N LEU A 60 15.02 10.36 9.71
CA LEU A 60 16.37 9.79 9.85
C LEU A 60 17.43 10.88 9.93
N LYS A 61 17.35 11.92 9.10
CA LYS A 61 18.30 13.04 9.12
C LYS A 61 18.26 13.87 10.40
N LYS A 62 17.12 13.92 11.11
CA LYS A 62 16.97 14.63 12.40
C LYS A 62 17.47 13.85 13.62
N LYS A 63 17.80 12.57 13.47
CA LYS A 63 18.25 11.69 14.55
C LYS A 63 19.77 11.66 14.71
N ASN A 64 20.50 12.27 13.78
CA ASN A 64 21.94 12.57 13.84
C ASN A 64 22.12 14.06 14.04
#